data_AF-A0A7Y4KNT2-F1
#
_entry.id   AF-A0A7Y4KNT2-F1
#
_cell.length_a   1.000
_cell.length_b   1.000
_cell.length_c   1.000
_cell.angle_alpha   90.00
_cell.angle_beta   90.00
_cell.angle_gamma   90.00
#
_symmetry.space_group_name_H-M   'P 1'
#
loop_
_entity.id
_entity.type
_entity.pdbx_description
1 polymer ?
#
loop_
_entity_poly.entity_id
_entity_poly.type
_entity_poly.pdbx_seq_one_letter_code
_entity_poly.pdbx_strand_id
1 'polypeptide(L)'
;MLVAGYTAVAELYDPATNTWTNTGSTTVTHSSAPSVTRPDGSILMAGGSFNTYGVELYTPSTGSWITVGSITQGRTNHPTIALADGRVLFIAGTTYNAQGTMQALSSVEVFDPTATCAPTTCTAQGKNCGTLSDGCGGTLSCGTCGSGQTCGSNNVCTPNAPACSHNVCTAGTALVKTCSSCVNTVCTRDSYCCTTAWDSVCVNEASQWCAIAQPGCVTSM
;
A
#
# COMPACT_ATOMS: atom_id res chain seq x y z
N MET A 1 21.94 1.62 -29.07
CA MET A 1 20.55 2.09 -28.81
C MET A 1 19.68 0.87 -28.60
N LEU A 2 18.76 0.87 -27.65
CA LEU A 2 17.90 -0.29 -27.40
C LEU A 2 16.43 0.08 -27.64
N VAL A 3 15.73 -0.75 -28.39
CA VAL A 3 14.30 -0.57 -28.72
C VAL A 3 13.52 -1.77 -28.18
N ALA A 4 12.44 -1.49 -27.46
CA ALA A 4 11.43 -2.46 -27.06
C ALA A 4 10.05 -1.98 -27.55
N GLY A 5 9.18 -2.93 -27.93
CA GLY A 5 7.95 -2.64 -28.67
C GLY A 5 6.67 -3.07 -27.96
N TYR A 6 5.67 -3.45 -28.75
CA TYR A 6 4.39 -4.01 -28.30
C TYR A 6 4.51 -5.49 -27.89
N THR A 7 5.69 -6.07 -28.09
CA THR A 7 6.08 -7.41 -27.64
C THR A 7 7.19 -7.27 -26.61
N ALA A 8 7.41 -8.32 -25.81
CA ALA A 8 8.50 -8.35 -24.84
C ALA A 8 9.90 -8.49 -25.49
N VAL A 9 10.03 -8.34 -26.81
CA VAL A 9 11.32 -8.49 -27.50
C VAL A 9 12.07 -7.16 -27.45
N ALA A 10 13.36 -7.23 -27.12
CA ALA A 10 14.25 -6.08 -27.14
C ALA A 10 15.43 -6.30 -28.08
N GLU A 11 15.75 -5.29 -28.88
CA GLU A 11 16.86 -5.31 -29.83
C GLU A 11 17.90 -4.24 -29.48
N LEU A 12 19.17 -4.62 -29.56
CA LEU A 12 20.33 -3.75 -29.36
C LEU A 12 20.96 -3.40 -30.70
N TYR A 13 21.05 -2.12 -30.97
CA TYR A 13 21.82 -1.57 -32.08
C TYR A 13 23.25 -1.28 -31.66
N ASP A 14 24.19 -1.93 -32.34
CA ASP A 14 25.61 -1.64 -32.30
C ASP A 14 25.99 -0.72 -33.50
N PRO A 15 26.39 0.54 -33.25
CA PRO A 15 26.79 1.46 -34.31
C PRO A 15 28.13 1.12 -34.96
N ALA A 16 29.00 0.35 -34.30
CA ALA A 16 30.31 -0.02 -34.83
C ALA A 16 30.18 -1.02 -35.99
N THR A 17 29.23 -1.96 -35.87
CA THR A 17 28.93 -2.96 -36.88
C THR A 17 27.71 -2.60 -37.73
N ASN A 18 26.95 -1.58 -37.32
CA ASN A 18 25.67 -1.20 -37.90
C ASN A 18 24.66 -2.37 -37.94
N THR A 19 24.60 -3.16 -36.86
CA THR A 19 23.75 -4.34 -36.77
C THR A 19 22.80 -4.27 -35.57
N TRP A 20 21.63 -4.87 -35.73
CA TRP A 20 20.68 -5.14 -34.65
C TRP A 20 20.84 -6.57 -34.15
N THR A 21 20.83 -6.76 -32.83
CA THR A 21 20.91 -8.09 -32.20
C THR A 21 19.78 -8.24 -31.18
N ASN A 22 19.11 -9.39 -31.18
CA ASN A 22 18.12 -9.74 -30.17
C ASN A 22 18.79 -9.92 -28.81
N THR A 23 18.28 -9.22 -27.79
CA THR A 23 18.89 -9.16 -26.45
C THR A 23 18.23 -10.05 -25.40
N GLY A 24 17.31 -10.91 -25.83
CA GLY A 24 16.37 -11.59 -24.95
C GLY A 24 15.09 -10.78 -24.77
N SER A 25 14.19 -11.29 -23.92
CA SER A 25 12.90 -10.64 -23.66
C SER A 25 12.90 -9.84 -22.37
N THR A 26 12.28 -8.67 -22.39
CA THR A 26 11.89 -7.92 -21.19
C THR A 26 10.92 -8.76 -20.35
N THR A 27 10.86 -8.54 -19.04
CA THR A 27 9.87 -9.27 -18.21
C THR A 27 8.45 -8.74 -18.44
N VAL A 28 8.34 -7.51 -18.95
CA VAL A 28 7.09 -6.81 -19.28
C VAL A 28 7.23 -5.99 -20.57
N THR A 29 6.12 -5.75 -21.26
CA THR A 29 6.09 -4.88 -22.44
C THR A 29 6.23 -3.41 -22.04
N HIS A 30 7.10 -2.66 -22.71
CA HIS A 30 7.43 -1.28 -22.37
C HIS A 30 7.13 -0.29 -23.53
N SER A 31 6.02 -0.49 -24.24
CA SER A 31 5.63 0.40 -25.34
C SER A 31 5.60 1.87 -24.90
N SER A 32 6.23 2.77 -25.66
CA SER A 32 6.38 4.20 -25.34
C SER A 32 7.20 4.50 -24.07
N ALA A 33 8.06 3.56 -23.64
CA ALA A 33 9.10 3.78 -22.64
C ALA A 33 10.43 4.09 -23.35
N PRO A 34 11.14 5.16 -22.98
CA PRO A 34 12.50 5.38 -23.48
C PRO A 34 13.49 4.52 -22.71
N SER A 35 14.54 4.07 -23.41
CA SER A 35 15.72 3.45 -22.81
C SER A 35 16.84 4.46 -22.66
N VAL A 36 17.72 4.27 -21.68
CA VAL A 36 18.92 5.09 -21.52
C VAL A 36 20.14 4.24 -21.17
N THR A 37 21.27 4.53 -21.82
CA THR A 37 22.55 3.91 -21.51
C THR A 37 23.20 4.62 -20.34
N ARG A 38 23.56 3.86 -19.30
CA ARG A 38 24.23 4.35 -18.08
C ARG A 38 25.75 4.34 -18.26
N PRO A 39 26.51 5.08 -17.42
CA PRO A 39 27.98 5.13 -17.51
C PRO A 39 28.68 3.76 -17.38
N ASP A 40 28.05 2.80 -16.69
CA ASP A 40 28.55 1.42 -16.55
C ASP A 40 28.27 0.53 -17.78
N GLY A 41 27.65 1.08 -18.83
CA GLY A 41 27.30 0.38 -20.06
C GLY A 41 25.99 -0.41 -19.98
N SER A 42 25.35 -0.48 -18.80
CA SER A 42 24.01 -1.05 -18.68
C SER A 42 22.95 -0.15 -19.32
N ILE A 43 21.80 -0.72 -19.69
CA ILE A 43 20.69 0.02 -20.27
C ILE A 43 19.49 -0.09 -19.35
N LEU A 44 18.90 1.03 -18.98
CA LEU A 44 17.75 1.09 -18.09
C LEU A 44 16.52 1.56 -18.86
N MET A 45 15.38 0.92 -18.60
CA MET A 45 14.08 1.26 -19.16
C MET A 45 13.07 1.37 -18.04
N ALA A 46 12.15 2.35 -18.11
CA ALA A 46 11.07 2.44 -17.15
C ALA A 46 9.80 3.02 -17.75
N GLY A 47 8.66 2.65 -17.18
CA GLY A 47 7.36 3.16 -17.60
C GLY A 47 6.91 2.62 -18.97
N GLY A 48 5.98 3.32 -19.62
CA GLY A 48 5.33 2.84 -20.86
C GLY A 48 3.90 2.35 -20.65
N SER A 49 3.19 2.11 -21.74
CA SER A 49 1.72 1.95 -21.75
C SER A 49 1.21 0.63 -21.14
N PHE A 50 2.06 -0.40 -21.08
CA PHE A 50 1.71 -1.72 -20.53
C PHE A 50 2.28 -1.94 -19.13
N ASN A 51 3.40 -1.30 -18.83
CA ASN A 51 3.94 -1.22 -17.48
C ASN A 51 4.33 0.23 -17.18
N THR A 52 3.43 0.98 -16.57
CA THR A 52 3.64 2.41 -16.30
C THR A 52 4.63 2.68 -15.18
N TYR A 53 5.00 1.68 -14.36
CA TYR A 53 5.79 1.87 -13.13
C TYR A 53 7.11 1.11 -13.12
N GLY A 54 7.19 -0.07 -13.74
CA GLY A 54 8.34 -0.97 -13.63
C GLY A 54 9.59 -0.36 -14.22
N VAL A 55 10.72 -0.66 -13.57
CA VAL A 55 12.07 -0.33 -14.02
C VAL A 55 12.81 -1.62 -14.31
N GLU A 56 13.31 -1.76 -15.53
CA GLU A 56 14.10 -2.90 -15.96
C GLU A 56 15.51 -2.49 -16.36
N LEU A 57 16.47 -3.35 -16.05
CA LEU A 57 17.88 -3.17 -16.35
C LEU A 57 18.36 -4.30 -17.27
N TYR A 58 18.94 -3.90 -18.39
CA TYR A 58 19.65 -4.78 -19.31
C TYR A 58 21.14 -4.72 -19.07
N THR A 59 21.76 -5.90 -18.93
CA THR A 59 23.21 -6.05 -18.78
C THR A 59 23.80 -6.65 -20.06
N PRO A 60 24.52 -5.88 -20.88
CA PRO A 60 25.04 -6.38 -22.17
C PRO A 60 25.97 -7.59 -22.05
N SER A 61 26.77 -7.68 -20.98
CA SER A 61 27.72 -8.78 -20.79
C SER A 61 27.04 -10.13 -20.57
N THR A 62 25.79 -10.14 -20.07
CA THR A 62 25.00 -11.36 -19.83
C THR A 62 23.82 -11.50 -20.78
N GLY A 63 23.55 -10.47 -21.60
CA GLY A 63 22.38 -10.44 -22.47
C GLY A 63 21.06 -10.63 -21.73
N SER A 64 20.97 -10.17 -20.48
CA SER A 64 19.84 -10.47 -19.60
C SER A 64 19.14 -9.21 -19.09
N TRP A 65 17.83 -9.35 -18.90
CA TRP A 65 16.92 -8.36 -18.32
C TRP A 65 16.53 -8.74 -16.90
N ILE A 66 16.52 -7.77 -16.00
CA ILE A 66 15.99 -7.93 -14.65
C ILE A 66 15.14 -6.71 -14.26
N THR A 67 14.06 -6.94 -13.51
CA THR A 67 13.34 -5.86 -12.84
C THR A 67 14.14 -5.39 -11.63
N VAL A 68 14.44 -4.08 -11.57
CA VAL A 68 15.28 -3.48 -10.51
C VAL A 68 14.52 -2.54 -9.59
N GLY A 69 13.24 -2.30 -9.86
CA GLY A 69 12.38 -1.49 -9.01
C GLY A 69 11.19 -0.92 -9.76
N SER A 70 10.61 0.14 -9.20
CA SER A 70 9.51 0.87 -9.80
C SER A 70 9.68 2.37 -9.57
N ILE A 71 9.23 3.17 -10.52
CA ILE A 71 8.98 4.59 -10.31
C ILE A 71 7.69 4.78 -9.51
N THR A 72 7.62 5.84 -8.73
CA THR A 72 6.51 6.24 -7.86
C THR A 72 5.35 6.87 -8.62
N GLN A 73 5.63 7.59 -9.71
CA GLN A 73 4.63 8.16 -10.59
C GLN A 73 4.72 7.50 -11.96
N GLY A 74 3.71 6.70 -12.29
CA GLY A 74 3.67 5.99 -13.56
C GLY A 74 3.58 6.97 -14.74
N ARG A 75 4.39 6.73 -15.77
CA ARG A 75 4.57 7.67 -16.90
C ARG A 75 4.87 6.97 -18.22
N THR A 76 4.47 7.61 -19.32
CA THR A 76 4.72 7.25 -20.72
C THR A 76 5.21 8.48 -21.48
N ASN A 77 5.84 8.31 -22.65
CA ASN A 77 6.27 9.43 -23.51
C ASN A 77 7.11 10.50 -22.77
N HIS A 78 7.93 10.09 -21.82
CA HIS A 78 8.77 10.97 -20.99
C HIS A 78 10.21 10.96 -21.50
N PRO A 79 11.01 12.02 -21.42
CA PRO A 79 12.46 11.92 -21.63
C PRO A 79 13.17 11.21 -20.47
N THR A 80 14.27 10.51 -20.78
CA THR A 80 15.18 9.90 -19.80
C THR A 80 16.60 10.43 -19.93
N ILE A 81 17.29 10.63 -18.80
CA ILE A 81 18.69 11.10 -18.78
C ILE A 81 19.48 10.27 -17.77
N ALA A 82 20.57 9.65 -18.20
CA ALA A 82 21.53 9.02 -17.29
C ALA A 82 22.48 10.07 -16.73
N LEU A 83 22.68 10.03 -15.41
CA LEU A 83 23.62 10.89 -14.69
C LEU A 83 24.98 10.19 -14.57
N ALA A 84 26.04 10.98 -14.44
CA ALA A 84 27.42 10.48 -14.35
C ALA A 84 27.66 9.59 -13.11
N ASP A 85 26.85 9.77 -12.06
CA ASP A 85 26.89 8.97 -10.84
C ASP A 85 26.07 7.66 -10.92
N GLY A 86 25.51 7.35 -12.10
CA GLY A 86 24.77 6.12 -12.34
C GLY A 86 23.27 6.18 -12.05
N ARG A 87 22.76 7.29 -11.52
CA ARG A 87 21.31 7.56 -11.37
C ARG A 87 20.66 7.88 -12.72
N VAL A 88 19.33 7.78 -12.80
CA VAL A 88 18.56 8.09 -14.01
C VAL A 88 17.43 9.07 -13.68
N LEU A 89 17.29 10.12 -14.48
CA LEU A 89 16.16 11.06 -14.42
C LEU A 89 15.06 10.63 -15.38
N PHE A 90 13.83 10.67 -14.89
CA PHE A 90 12.60 10.56 -15.67
C PHE A 90 11.86 11.90 -15.61
N ILE A 91 11.71 12.56 -16.75
CA ILE A 91 11.23 13.95 -16.80
C ILE A 91 9.83 13.97 -17.39
N ALA A 92 8.86 14.54 -16.68
CA ALA A 92 7.51 14.79 -17.20
C ALA A 92 6.86 13.53 -17.82
N GLY A 93 6.30 13.67 -19.02
CA GLY A 93 5.57 12.63 -19.75
C GLY A 93 4.07 12.70 -19.51
N THR A 94 3.40 11.59 -19.82
CA THR A 94 1.95 11.45 -19.67
C THR A 94 1.60 10.27 -18.78
N THR A 95 0.51 10.39 -18.05
CA THR A 95 -0.09 9.29 -17.28
C THR A 95 -1.59 9.21 -17.57
N TYR A 96 -2.27 8.19 -17.07
CA TYR A 96 -3.71 8.06 -17.15
C TYR A 96 -4.32 8.15 -15.76
N ASN A 97 -5.36 8.98 -15.59
CA ASN A 97 -6.11 9.02 -14.34
C ASN A 97 -7.04 7.80 -14.20
N ALA A 98 -7.73 7.70 -13.06
CA ALA A 98 -8.66 6.59 -12.78
C ALA A 98 -9.79 6.46 -13.82
N GLN A 99 -10.10 7.54 -14.54
CA GLN A 99 -11.10 7.60 -15.61
C GLN A 99 -10.50 7.29 -17.00
N GLY A 100 -9.22 6.92 -17.10
CA GLY A 100 -8.55 6.61 -18.37
C GLY A 100 -8.24 7.85 -19.22
N THR A 101 -8.27 9.05 -18.66
CA THR A 101 -7.91 10.29 -19.36
C THR A 101 -6.41 10.55 -19.25
N MET A 102 -5.77 10.87 -20.39
CA MET A 102 -4.36 11.27 -20.39
C MET A 102 -4.15 12.59 -19.64
N GLN A 103 -3.12 12.62 -18.80
CA GLN A 103 -2.70 13.79 -18.05
C GLN A 103 -1.20 14.01 -18.23
N ALA A 104 -0.80 15.25 -18.51
CA ALA A 104 0.60 15.63 -18.56
C ALA A 104 1.17 15.72 -17.14
N LEU A 105 2.38 15.21 -16.95
CA LEU A 105 3.13 15.29 -15.71
C LEU A 105 4.07 16.50 -15.75
N SER A 106 4.09 17.28 -14.68
CA SER A 106 5.09 18.33 -14.42
C SER A 106 6.18 17.87 -13.44
N SER A 107 6.18 16.59 -13.06
CA SER A 107 7.13 16.02 -12.11
C SER A 107 8.37 15.46 -12.78
N VAL A 108 9.50 15.55 -12.07
CA VAL A 108 10.73 14.83 -12.37
C VAL A 108 10.95 13.79 -11.28
N GLU A 109 11.43 12.63 -11.67
CA GLU A 109 11.77 11.55 -10.76
C GLU A 109 13.20 11.08 -10.98
N VAL A 110 13.90 10.76 -9.90
CA VAL A 110 15.27 10.25 -9.93
C VAL A 110 15.23 8.80 -9.46
N PHE A 111 15.71 7.89 -10.30
CA PHE A 111 15.93 6.50 -9.92
C PHE A 111 17.40 6.26 -9.64
N ASP A 112 17.66 5.74 -8.45
CA ASP A 112 18.99 5.34 -8.01
C ASP A 112 19.06 3.81 -7.98
N PRO A 113 19.75 3.17 -8.95
CA PRO A 113 19.88 1.72 -9.02
C PRO A 113 20.76 1.15 -7.90
N THR A 114 21.49 2.01 -7.18
CA THR A 114 22.33 1.63 -6.03
C THR A 114 21.64 1.88 -4.70
N ALA A 115 20.50 2.58 -4.72
CA ALA A 115 19.67 2.73 -3.53
C ALA A 115 19.07 1.37 -3.18
N THR A 116 19.74 0.66 -2.28
CA THR A 116 19.11 -0.43 -1.55
C THR A 116 17.93 0.16 -0.80
N CYS A 117 16.73 -0.33 -1.07
CA CYS A 117 15.57 0.09 -0.30
C CYS A 117 15.84 -0.17 1.18
N ALA A 118 15.86 0.89 1.98
CA ALA A 118 16.07 0.80 3.41
C ALA A 118 14.69 0.52 4.05
N PRO A 119 14.45 -0.72 4.55
CA PRO A 119 13.16 -1.06 5.13
C PRO A 119 12.88 -0.16 6.34
N THR A 120 11.66 0.37 6.42
CA THR A 120 11.22 1.11 7.61
C THR A 120 11.10 0.16 8.81
N THR A 121 10.83 0.71 10.00
CA THR A 121 10.62 -0.10 11.22
C THR A 121 9.23 0.12 11.78
N CYS A 122 8.75 -0.84 12.57
CA CYS A 122 7.49 -0.71 13.32
C CYS A 122 7.44 0.60 14.11
N THR A 123 8.52 0.91 14.82
CA THR A 123 8.65 2.12 15.63
C THR A 123 8.63 3.40 14.78
N ALA A 124 9.32 3.41 13.63
CA ALA A 124 9.32 4.55 12.71
C ALA A 124 7.91 4.85 12.16
N GLN A 125 7.07 3.82 12.02
CA GLN A 125 5.66 3.96 11.62
C GLN A 125 4.68 4.11 12.81
N GLY A 126 5.18 4.18 14.05
CA GLY A 126 4.35 4.28 15.26
C GLY A 126 3.48 3.04 15.52
N LYS A 127 3.91 1.86 15.07
CA LYS A 127 3.17 0.59 15.17
C LYS A 127 3.81 -0.34 16.20
N ASN A 128 3.01 -1.13 16.91
CA ASN A 128 3.48 -2.02 17.97
C ASN A 128 2.79 -3.40 17.99
N CYS A 129 2.04 -3.75 16.95
CA CYS A 129 1.49 -5.10 16.78
C CYS A 129 1.16 -5.44 15.33
N GLY A 130 1.04 -6.74 15.06
CA GLY A 130 0.64 -7.27 13.75
C GLY A 130 1.74 -7.20 12.70
N THR A 131 1.34 -7.40 11.44
CA THR A 131 2.23 -7.37 10.28
C THR A 131 1.90 -6.21 9.36
N LEU A 132 2.92 -5.64 8.72
CA LEU A 132 2.79 -4.54 7.75
C LEU A 132 3.96 -4.54 6.76
N SER A 133 3.82 -3.81 5.66
CA SER A 133 4.91 -3.65 4.69
C SER A 133 6.07 -2.82 5.24
N ASP A 134 7.30 -3.20 4.87
CA ASP A 134 8.51 -2.44 5.15
C ASP A 134 8.81 -1.33 4.13
N GLY A 135 7.96 -1.17 3.10
CA GLY A 135 8.15 -0.22 2.00
C GLY A 135 9.12 -0.70 0.91
N CYS A 136 9.69 -1.89 1.06
CA CYS A 136 10.71 -2.49 0.18
C CYS A 136 10.28 -3.84 -0.42
N GLY A 137 8.99 -4.17 -0.32
CA GLY A 137 8.45 -5.47 -0.73
C GLY A 137 8.60 -6.58 0.32
N GLY A 138 9.19 -6.28 1.49
CA GLY A 138 9.22 -7.15 2.65
C GLY A 138 8.08 -6.87 3.63
N THR A 139 8.02 -7.67 4.69
CA THR A 139 7.01 -7.58 5.76
C THR A 139 7.68 -7.43 7.12
N LEU A 140 7.27 -6.43 7.88
CA LEU A 140 7.63 -6.22 9.28
C LEU A 140 6.65 -6.96 10.20
N SER A 141 7.18 -7.59 11.25
CA SER A 141 6.39 -8.17 12.34
C SER A 141 6.58 -7.35 13.61
N CYS A 142 5.55 -6.60 14.02
CA CYS A 142 5.61 -5.66 15.14
C CYS A 142 5.24 -6.26 16.50
N GLY A 143 5.15 -7.58 16.59
CA GLY A 143 4.78 -8.29 17.81
C GLY A 143 3.27 -8.45 18.00
N THR A 144 2.89 -8.86 19.21
CA THR A 144 1.50 -9.06 19.64
C THR A 144 1.18 -8.17 20.83
N CYS A 145 -0.10 -7.86 21.01
CA CYS A 145 -0.54 -7.08 22.16
C CYS A 145 -0.52 -7.92 23.44
N GLY A 146 -0.30 -7.25 24.58
CA GLY A 146 -0.32 -7.87 25.89
C GLY A 146 -1.71 -8.37 26.28
N SER A 147 -1.80 -9.07 27.43
CA SER A 147 -3.08 -9.51 27.98
C SER A 147 -4.02 -8.32 28.20
N GLY A 148 -5.28 -8.44 27.78
CA GLY A 148 -6.27 -7.37 27.89
C GLY A 148 -6.10 -6.27 26.84
N GLN A 149 -5.42 -6.53 25.73
CA GLN A 149 -5.31 -5.63 24.58
C GLN A 149 -5.61 -6.36 23.27
N THR A 150 -6.05 -5.61 22.27
CA THR A 150 -6.32 -6.08 20.90
C THR A 150 -5.51 -5.24 19.92
N CYS A 151 -5.00 -5.90 18.87
CA CYS A 151 -4.31 -5.20 17.81
C CYS A 151 -5.35 -4.60 16.86
N GLY A 152 -5.40 -3.26 16.79
CA GLY A 152 -6.30 -2.55 15.88
C GLY A 152 -5.90 -2.72 14.41
N SER A 153 -6.80 -2.36 13.50
CA SER A 153 -6.53 -2.32 12.05
C SER A 153 -5.45 -1.32 11.65
N ASN A 154 -5.12 -0.39 12.55
CA ASN A 154 -4.02 0.54 12.40
C ASN A 154 -2.69 0.01 12.96
N ASN A 155 -2.58 -1.28 13.31
CA ASN A 155 -1.38 -1.93 13.88
C ASN A 155 -0.90 -1.32 15.20
N VAL A 156 -1.85 -0.82 16.01
CA VAL A 156 -1.60 -0.29 17.35
C VAL A 156 -2.42 -1.07 18.38
N CYS A 157 -1.78 -1.48 19.47
CA CYS A 157 -2.43 -2.12 20.60
C CYS A 157 -3.34 -1.15 21.33
N THR A 158 -4.60 -1.50 21.43
CA THR A 158 -5.59 -0.80 22.23
C THR A 158 -6.05 -1.67 23.40
N PRO A 159 -6.27 -1.11 24.60
CA PRO A 159 -6.91 -1.83 25.69
C PRO A 159 -8.23 -2.45 25.24
N ASN A 160 -8.45 -3.70 25.61
CA ASN A 160 -9.73 -4.35 25.45
C ASN A 160 -10.74 -3.57 26.27
N ALA A 161 -11.87 -3.25 25.66
CA ALA A 161 -13.04 -2.81 26.40
C ALA A 161 -13.29 -3.82 27.54
N PRO A 162 -13.54 -3.35 28.78
CA PRO A 162 -13.92 -4.27 29.85
C PRO A 162 -15.14 -5.07 29.40
N ALA A 163 -15.18 -6.37 29.65
CA ALA A 163 -16.39 -7.14 29.37
C ALA A 163 -17.55 -6.55 30.19
N CYS A 164 -18.71 -6.38 29.56
CA CYS A 164 -19.90 -5.95 30.30
C CYS A 164 -20.22 -6.98 31.38
N SER A 165 -20.62 -6.52 32.58
CA SER A 165 -20.94 -7.41 33.72
C SER A 165 -22.11 -8.35 33.44
N HIS A 166 -22.95 -8.02 32.46
CA HIS A 166 -23.96 -8.89 31.87
C HIS A 166 -24.29 -8.44 30.44
N ASN A 167 -25.17 -9.19 29.78
CA ASN A 167 -25.66 -8.90 28.44
C ASN A 167 -26.49 -7.60 28.45
N VAL A 168 -26.33 -6.76 27.41
CA VAL A 168 -27.10 -5.52 27.22
C VAL A 168 -28.61 -5.75 27.09
N CYS A 169 -29.03 -6.97 26.76
CA CYS A 169 -30.44 -7.36 26.62
C CYS A 169 -31.04 -7.99 27.88
N THR A 170 -30.29 -8.01 28.99
CA THR A 170 -30.77 -8.46 30.30
C THR A 170 -30.65 -7.33 31.31
N ALA A 171 -31.72 -7.08 32.07
CA ALA A 171 -31.68 -6.13 33.17
C ALA A 171 -30.74 -6.60 34.28
N GLY A 172 -30.07 -5.66 34.94
CA GLY A 172 -29.08 -5.93 35.97
C GLY A 172 -28.41 -4.68 36.53
N THR A 173 -27.19 -4.85 37.02
CA THR A 173 -26.34 -3.74 37.52
C THR A 173 -26.04 -2.73 36.42
N ALA A 174 -25.81 -1.46 36.77
CA ALA A 174 -25.36 -0.46 35.79
C ALA A 174 -24.13 -0.96 34.99
N LEU A 175 -24.19 -0.83 33.66
CA LEU A 175 -23.11 -1.23 32.76
C LEU A 175 -22.10 -0.09 32.58
N VAL A 176 -20.81 -0.43 32.54
CA VAL A 176 -19.74 0.55 32.34
C VAL A 176 -19.77 1.06 30.91
N LYS A 177 -19.80 2.39 30.73
CA LYS A 177 -19.90 3.05 29.42
C LYS A 177 -18.91 2.53 28.37
N THR A 178 -17.73 2.09 28.78
CA THR A 178 -16.67 1.58 27.89
C THR A 178 -16.79 0.09 27.55
N CYS A 179 -17.75 -0.65 28.11
CA CYS A 179 -17.80 -2.10 27.98
C CYS A 179 -18.32 -2.60 26.61
N SER A 180 -19.08 -1.75 25.92
CA SER A 180 -19.56 -2.00 24.55
C SER A 180 -19.92 -0.68 23.88
N SER A 181 -19.82 -0.63 22.55
CA SER A 181 -20.29 0.52 21.77
C SER A 181 -21.78 0.78 21.96
N CYS A 182 -22.60 -0.26 22.14
CA CYS A 182 -24.02 -0.11 22.40
C CYS A 182 -24.30 0.52 23.78
N VAL A 183 -23.59 0.04 24.81
CA VAL A 183 -23.68 0.62 26.16
C VAL A 183 -23.27 2.09 26.11
N ASN A 184 -22.21 2.43 25.39
CA ASN A 184 -21.82 3.83 25.20
C ASN A 184 -22.94 4.70 24.61
N THR A 185 -23.65 4.18 23.58
CA THR A 185 -24.78 4.87 22.95
C THR A 185 -25.93 5.11 23.92
N VAL A 186 -26.38 4.07 24.64
CA VAL A 186 -27.47 4.16 25.62
C VAL A 186 -27.07 5.11 26.75
N CYS A 187 -25.90 4.92 27.35
CA CYS A 187 -25.39 5.72 28.46
C CYS A 187 -25.07 7.19 28.11
N THR A 188 -25.01 7.54 26.83
CA THR A 188 -24.88 8.94 26.40
C THR A 188 -26.23 9.64 26.29
N ARG A 189 -27.32 8.87 26.15
CA ARG A 189 -28.70 9.38 26.11
C ARG A 189 -29.34 9.35 27.49
N ASP A 190 -29.20 8.21 28.16
CA ASP A 190 -29.67 8.01 29.51
C ASP A 190 -28.51 7.64 30.45
N SER A 191 -28.07 8.62 31.22
CA SER A 191 -27.02 8.44 32.23
C SER A 191 -27.43 7.52 33.39
N TYR A 192 -28.73 7.28 33.60
CA TYR A 192 -29.22 6.36 34.63
C TYR A 192 -28.70 4.94 34.38
N CYS A 193 -28.65 4.52 33.11
CA CYS A 193 -28.21 3.18 32.68
C CYS A 193 -26.74 2.85 33.01
N CYS A 194 -25.87 3.85 33.16
CA CYS A 194 -24.46 3.65 33.57
C CYS A 194 -24.14 4.07 35.01
N THR A 195 -25.02 4.81 35.68
CA THR A 195 -24.73 5.35 37.01
C THR A 195 -25.54 4.69 38.12
N THR A 196 -26.72 4.15 37.80
CA THR A 196 -27.66 3.62 38.79
C THR A 196 -27.99 2.16 38.54
N ALA A 197 -28.63 1.82 37.42
CA ALA A 197 -29.02 0.44 37.10
C ALA A 197 -29.27 0.26 35.60
N TRP A 198 -29.12 -0.97 35.09
CA TRP A 198 -29.51 -1.33 33.73
C TRP A 198 -30.88 -2.01 33.77
N ASP A 199 -31.97 -1.26 33.63
CA ASP A 199 -33.33 -1.77 33.79
C ASP A 199 -34.02 -2.08 32.43
N SER A 200 -35.34 -2.32 32.45
CA SER A 200 -36.13 -2.60 31.24
C SER A 200 -36.20 -1.43 30.27
N VAL A 201 -36.02 -0.19 30.75
CA VAL A 201 -35.96 1.00 29.89
C VAL A 201 -34.62 0.98 29.15
N CYS A 202 -33.51 0.75 29.86
CA CYS A 202 -32.18 0.62 29.26
C CYS A 202 -32.13 -0.51 28.22
N VAL A 203 -32.79 -1.65 28.48
CA VAL A 203 -32.91 -2.77 27.53
C VAL A 203 -33.70 -2.36 26.28
N ASN A 204 -34.85 -1.68 26.45
CA ASN A 204 -35.63 -1.18 25.31
C ASN A 204 -34.88 -0.15 24.47
N GLU A 205 -34.14 0.75 25.12
CA GLU A 205 -33.29 1.72 24.43
C GLU A 205 -32.16 1.03 23.67
N ALA A 206 -31.51 0.02 24.26
CA ALA A 206 -30.50 -0.77 23.56
C ALA A 206 -31.09 -1.42 22.29
N SER A 207 -32.29 -2.01 22.37
CA SER A 207 -32.97 -2.60 21.21
C SER A 207 -33.34 -1.60 20.12
N GLN A 208 -33.63 -0.34 20.48
CA GLN A 208 -33.99 0.70 19.49
C GLN A 208 -32.78 1.33 18.82
N TRP A 209 -31.69 1.53 19.57
CA TRP A 209 -30.57 2.38 19.14
C TRP A 209 -29.32 1.62 18.75
N CYS A 210 -29.28 0.30 18.97
CA CYS A 210 -28.14 -0.53 18.65
C CYS A 210 -28.51 -1.65 17.67
N ALA A 211 -27.65 -1.90 16.69
CA ALA A 211 -27.67 -3.15 15.93
C ALA A 211 -27.00 -4.25 16.78
N ILE A 212 -27.78 -4.97 17.58
CA ILE A 212 -27.24 -5.96 18.54
C ILE A 212 -27.33 -7.38 17.97
N ALA A 213 -26.17 -8.01 17.75
CA ALA A 213 -26.07 -9.45 17.50
C ALA A 213 -25.67 -10.17 18.81
N GLN A 214 -26.59 -10.27 19.77
CA GLN A 214 -26.39 -11.00 21.02
C GLN A 214 -27.61 -11.91 21.32
N PRO A 215 -27.41 -13.09 21.92
CA PRO A 215 -28.51 -13.98 22.29
C PRO A 215 -29.48 -13.30 23.26
N GLY A 216 -30.79 -13.37 22.99
CA GLY A 216 -31.84 -12.81 23.85
C GLY A 216 -32.31 -11.39 23.50
N CYS A 217 -31.67 -10.72 22.52
CA CYS A 217 -32.15 -9.44 22.00
C CYS A 217 -33.23 -9.66 20.94
N VAL A 218 -34.37 -8.96 21.05
CA VAL A 218 -35.30 -8.86 19.92
C VAL A 218 -34.68 -7.92 18.88
N THR A 219 -34.29 -8.44 17.73
CA THR A 219 -33.94 -7.61 16.58
C THR A 219 -35.24 -7.03 16.03
N SER A 220 -35.52 -5.75 16.29
CA SER A 220 -36.53 -5.06 15.49
C SER A 220 -35.99 -4.93 14.07
N MET A 221 -36.75 -5.46 13.10
CA MET A 221 -36.51 -5.25 11.66
C MET A 221 -36.54 -3.77 11.31
#